data_AF-A0A352DQE9-F1
#
_entry.id   AF-A0A352DQE9-F1
#
_cell.length_a   1.000
_cell.length_b   1.000
_cell.length_c   1.000
_cell.angle_alpha   90.00
_cell.angle_beta   90.00
_cell.angle_gamma   90.00
#
_symmetry.space_group_name_H-M   'P 1'
#
loop_
_entity.id
_entity.type
_entity.pdbx_description
1 polymer ?
#
loop_
_entity_poly.entity_id
_entity_poly.type
_entity_poly.pdbx_seq_one_letter_code
_entity_poly.pdbx_strand_id
1 'polypeptide(L)'
;MYNDIKLEKGLYNLSGKSFTAALEDLDPSSAYAGTSLESLDAFERQLRRFNIKVSGQGCDRVEKFFTSTESAVLFPEFVTRCIRKGFDETVLNAVCAVKTVSTESQYLGCTLDDTAAYTVTDEAEELPGAEIREGSTAVVLEKFGRLISASYESVRRQRLDVFGVMLRSVGVRLAAAVVKKAVAVLVADAGTITAQALTYADLAALYGEFDCFDMTSVIASPEVASKIAAMEQLKDTRAAADGKIVLPFGSELVKTSAVDDDKVIGIDRSFALEFITSTDLVMETDKLIDRQLDQITVSITCGFRKITPDAVKVLVIS
;
A
#
# COMPACT_ATOMS: atom_id res chain seq x y z
N MET A 1 -28.21 6.06 -20.99
CA MET A 1 -29.17 5.08 -20.43
C MET A 1 -28.33 3.99 -19.78
N TYR A 2 -28.72 3.44 -18.63
CA TYR A 2 -27.93 2.40 -17.95
C TYR A 2 -28.09 1.05 -18.67
N ASN A 3 -27.05 0.21 -18.70
CA ASN A 3 -27.23 -1.21 -19.00
C ASN A 3 -27.85 -1.92 -17.80
N ASP A 4 -28.99 -2.59 -18.03
CA ASP A 4 -29.64 -3.43 -17.03
C ASP A 4 -28.93 -4.79 -16.97
N ILE A 5 -27.93 -4.89 -16.10
CA ILE A 5 -27.15 -6.12 -15.88
C ILE A 5 -27.68 -6.83 -14.63
N LYS A 6 -27.83 -8.14 -14.73
CA LYS A 6 -28.26 -8.96 -13.59
C LYS A 6 -27.09 -9.18 -12.64
N LEU A 7 -27.23 -8.67 -11.41
CA LEU A 7 -26.21 -8.83 -10.37
C LEU A 7 -26.48 -10.10 -9.56
N GLU A 8 -25.52 -11.03 -9.60
CA GLU A 8 -25.61 -12.29 -8.88
C GLU A 8 -24.34 -12.54 -8.04
N LYS A 9 -24.49 -13.27 -6.93
CA LYS A 9 -23.35 -13.63 -6.06
C LYS A 9 -22.25 -14.40 -6.80
N GLY A 10 -22.59 -15.09 -7.89
CA GLY A 10 -21.63 -15.81 -8.74
C GLY A 10 -20.52 -14.92 -9.32
N LEU A 11 -20.73 -13.60 -9.39
CA LEU A 11 -19.72 -12.64 -9.84
C LEU A 11 -18.47 -12.61 -8.95
N TYR A 12 -18.57 -12.96 -7.67
CA TYR A 12 -17.42 -13.04 -6.75
C TYR A 12 -16.62 -14.35 -6.92
N ASN A 13 -17.18 -15.37 -7.57
CA ASN A 13 -16.56 -16.68 -7.72
C ASN A 13 -15.95 -16.90 -9.11
N LEU A 14 -15.84 -15.83 -9.92
CA LEU A 14 -15.18 -15.89 -11.21
C LEU A 14 -13.67 -16.05 -10.99
N SER A 15 -13.15 -17.23 -11.33
CA SER A 15 -11.74 -17.57 -11.14
C SER A 15 -10.83 -16.51 -11.77
N GLY A 16 -9.91 -15.96 -10.98
CA GLY A 16 -8.88 -15.03 -11.43
C GLY A 16 -9.34 -13.60 -11.73
N LYS A 17 -10.60 -13.23 -11.46
CA LYS A 17 -11.10 -11.86 -11.69
C LYS A 17 -11.59 -11.20 -10.40
N SER A 18 -11.28 -9.91 -10.24
CA SER A 18 -11.90 -9.10 -9.20
C SER A 18 -13.36 -8.81 -9.57
N PHE A 19 -14.20 -8.52 -8.56
CA PHE A 19 -15.61 -8.19 -8.81
C PHE A 19 -15.76 -6.96 -9.72
N THR A 20 -14.92 -5.93 -9.55
CA THR A 20 -14.90 -4.78 -10.46
C THR A 20 -14.52 -5.17 -11.89
N ALA A 21 -13.55 -6.07 -12.10
CA ALA A 21 -13.21 -6.55 -13.44
C ALA A 21 -14.35 -7.35 -14.08
N ALA A 22 -15.06 -8.18 -13.29
CA ALA A 22 -16.25 -8.89 -13.76
C ALA A 22 -17.40 -7.93 -14.11
N LEU A 23 -17.57 -6.85 -13.36
CA LEU A 23 -18.54 -5.80 -13.68
C LEU A 23 -18.15 -5.04 -14.95
N GLU A 24 -16.87 -4.76 -15.15
CA GLU A 24 -16.37 -4.08 -16.35
C GLU A 24 -16.58 -4.91 -17.62
N ASP A 25 -16.45 -6.24 -17.54
CA ASP A 25 -16.76 -7.14 -18.66
C ASP A 25 -18.25 -7.11 -19.05
N LEU A 26 -19.14 -6.95 -18.06
CA LEU A 26 -20.58 -6.90 -18.27
C LEU A 26 -21.09 -5.50 -18.63
N ASP A 27 -20.44 -4.46 -18.10
CA ASP A 27 -20.74 -3.05 -18.31
C ASP A 27 -19.48 -2.29 -18.76
N PRO A 28 -19.01 -2.43 -20.02
CA PRO A 28 -17.75 -1.81 -20.43
C PRO A 28 -17.82 -0.29 -20.39
N SER A 29 -16.81 0.36 -19.79
CA SER A 29 -16.72 1.82 -19.70
C SER A 29 -16.60 2.47 -21.08
N SER A 30 -16.04 1.75 -22.06
CA SER A 30 -15.98 2.19 -23.46
C SER A 30 -17.36 2.47 -24.07
N ALA A 31 -18.41 1.81 -23.58
CA ALA A 31 -19.79 2.02 -24.04
C ALA A 31 -20.38 3.38 -23.60
N TYR A 32 -19.72 4.08 -22.67
CA TYR A 32 -20.21 5.33 -22.07
C TYR A 32 -19.37 6.56 -22.43
N ALA A 33 -18.41 6.43 -23.34
CA ALA A 33 -17.59 7.55 -23.83
C ALA A 33 -18.48 8.67 -24.41
N GLY A 34 -18.24 9.93 -24.01
CA GLY A 34 -19.03 11.09 -24.42
C GLY A 34 -20.39 11.22 -23.71
N THR A 35 -20.67 10.40 -22.70
CA THR A 35 -21.89 10.50 -21.87
C THR A 35 -21.59 11.09 -20.50
N SER A 36 -22.63 11.52 -19.77
CA SER A 36 -22.49 11.99 -18.38
C SER A 36 -22.05 10.91 -17.37
N LEU A 37 -21.87 9.66 -17.83
CA LEU A 37 -21.43 8.50 -17.04
C LEU A 37 -20.00 8.06 -17.38
N GLU A 38 -19.33 8.76 -18.29
CA GLU A 38 -17.95 8.44 -18.70
C GLU A 38 -16.96 8.48 -17.53
N SER A 39 -17.17 9.38 -16.56
CA SER A 39 -16.29 9.56 -15.42
C SER A 39 -16.49 8.54 -14.29
N LEU A 40 -17.39 7.57 -14.46
CA LEU A 40 -17.75 6.59 -13.43
C LEU A 40 -17.27 5.21 -13.82
N ASP A 41 -16.79 4.44 -12.86
CA ASP A 41 -16.49 3.04 -13.08
C ASP A 41 -17.76 2.16 -13.08
N ALA A 42 -17.63 0.90 -13.50
CA ALA A 42 -18.76 -0.03 -13.56
C ALA A 42 -19.50 -0.19 -12.22
N PHE A 43 -18.80 -0.15 -11.09
CA PHE A 43 -19.41 -0.25 -9.77
C PHE A 43 -20.21 1.01 -9.40
N GLU A 44 -19.65 2.20 -9.64
CA GLU A 44 -20.30 3.49 -9.40
C GLU A 44 -21.52 3.68 -10.31
N ARG A 45 -21.48 3.17 -11.55
CA ARG A 45 -22.64 3.10 -12.44
C ARG A 45 -23.75 2.24 -11.82
N GLN A 46 -23.43 1.08 -11.26
CA GLN A 46 -24.43 0.26 -10.55
C GLN A 46 -24.96 0.94 -9.28
N LEU A 47 -24.11 1.62 -8.50
CA LEU A 47 -24.59 2.41 -7.35
C LEU A 47 -25.60 3.49 -7.78
N ARG A 48 -25.33 4.19 -8.89
CA ARG A 48 -26.27 5.18 -9.44
C ARG A 48 -27.56 4.55 -9.94
N ARG A 49 -27.50 3.38 -10.58
CA ARG A 49 -28.68 2.62 -11.03
C ARG A 49 -29.62 2.28 -9.88
N PHE A 50 -29.08 1.87 -8.73
CA PHE A 50 -29.88 1.60 -7.52
C PHE A 50 -30.13 2.84 -6.64
N ASN A 51 -29.70 4.03 -7.08
CA ASN A 51 -29.79 5.28 -6.34
C ASN A 51 -29.23 5.15 -4.90
N ILE A 52 -28.02 4.59 -4.79
CA ILE A 52 -27.28 4.45 -3.53
C ILE A 52 -26.21 5.53 -3.47
N LYS A 53 -26.33 6.43 -2.48
CA LYS A 53 -25.38 7.51 -2.24
C LYS A 53 -24.44 7.14 -1.11
N VAL A 54 -23.18 6.85 -1.46
CA VAL A 54 -22.15 6.39 -0.51
C VAL A 54 -21.45 7.54 0.25
N SER A 55 -21.54 8.78 -0.24
CA SER A 55 -20.87 9.93 0.36
C SER A 55 -21.61 11.24 0.05
N GLY A 56 -21.31 12.30 0.81
CA GLY A 56 -21.85 13.65 0.61
C GLY A 56 -23.18 13.92 1.31
N GLN A 57 -23.80 15.06 0.96
CA GLN A 57 -25.06 15.49 1.55
C GLN A 57 -26.20 14.52 1.15
N GLY A 58 -26.92 14.00 2.13
CA GLY A 58 -27.96 12.98 1.89
C GLY A 58 -27.39 11.58 1.64
N CYS A 59 -26.21 11.28 2.18
CA CYS A 59 -25.64 9.93 2.22
C CYS A 59 -26.64 8.92 2.80
N ASP A 60 -26.80 7.79 2.12
CA ASP A 60 -27.72 6.73 2.48
C ASP A 60 -27.20 5.90 3.67
N ARG A 61 -28.12 5.14 4.27
CA ARG A 61 -27.76 4.10 5.25
C ARG A 61 -27.35 2.82 4.56
N VAL A 62 -26.59 1.99 5.26
CA VAL A 62 -26.20 0.65 4.78
C VAL A 62 -27.41 -0.19 4.38
N GLU A 63 -28.54 -0.02 5.07
CA GLU A 63 -29.83 -0.67 4.73
C GLU A 63 -30.25 -0.48 3.26
N LYS A 64 -29.85 0.61 2.59
CA LYS A 64 -30.17 0.85 1.18
C LYS A 64 -29.65 -0.26 0.26
N PHE A 65 -28.49 -0.84 0.55
CA PHE A 65 -27.96 -2.00 -0.19
C PHE A 65 -28.88 -3.22 -0.11
N PHE A 66 -29.65 -3.37 0.95
CA PHE A 66 -30.49 -4.54 1.20
C PHE A 66 -31.96 -4.33 0.82
N THR A 67 -32.27 -3.26 0.07
CA THR A 67 -33.63 -3.01 -0.45
C THR A 67 -34.00 -4.00 -1.56
N SER A 68 -33.02 -4.51 -2.31
CA SER A 68 -33.20 -5.56 -3.32
C SER A 68 -32.12 -6.63 -3.22
N THR A 69 -32.37 -7.80 -3.79
CA THR A 69 -31.39 -8.90 -3.86
C THR A 69 -30.20 -8.56 -4.74
N GLU A 70 -30.42 -7.78 -5.81
CA GLU A 70 -29.37 -7.38 -6.75
C GLU A 70 -28.45 -6.33 -6.14
N SER A 71 -29.00 -5.30 -5.49
CA SER A 71 -28.22 -4.26 -4.82
C SER A 71 -27.38 -4.83 -3.66
N ALA A 72 -27.85 -5.90 -3.00
CA ALA A 72 -27.13 -6.51 -1.89
C ALA A 72 -25.79 -7.14 -2.31
N VAL A 73 -25.65 -7.49 -3.60
CA VAL A 73 -24.40 -8.01 -4.19
C VAL A 73 -23.30 -6.94 -4.20
N LEU A 74 -23.65 -5.66 -4.19
CA LEU A 74 -22.68 -4.55 -4.25
C LEU A 74 -22.05 -4.22 -2.88
N PHE A 75 -22.63 -4.70 -1.78
CA PHE A 75 -22.16 -4.32 -0.44
C PHE A 75 -20.76 -4.84 -0.08
N PRO A 76 -20.38 -6.11 -0.36
CA PRO A 76 -19.02 -6.58 -0.11
C PRO A 76 -17.96 -5.80 -0.90
N GLU A 77 -18.23 -5.44 -2.16
CA GLU A 77 -17.35 -4.60 -2.96
C GLU A 77 -17.20 -3.18 -2.36
N PHE A 78 -18.29 -2.58 -1.88
CA PHE A 78 -18.22 -1.30 -1.14
C PHE A 78 -17.26 -1.39 0.04
N VAL A 79 -17.37 -2.46 0.85
CA VAL A 79 -16.47 -2.67 1.99
C VAL A 79 -15.02 -2.84 1.54
N THR A 80 -14.78 -3.70 0.55
CA THR A 80 -13.45 -3.95 -0.01
C THR A 80 -12.79 -2.65 -0.50
N ARG A 81 -13.55 -1.80 -1.20
CA ARG A 81 -13.06 -0.50 -1.69
C ARG A 81 -12.72 0.47 -0.57
N CYS A 82 -13.54 0.56 0.48
CA CYS A 82 -13.23 1.42 1.62
C CYS A 82 -11.94 1.00 2.34
N ILE A 83 -11.74 -0.31 2.53
CA ILE A 83 -10.55 -0.85 3.20
C ILE A 83 -9.33 -0.71 2.29
N ARG A 84 -9.45 -1.05 1.01
CA ARG A 84 -8.38 -0.89 0.01
C ARG A 84 -7.92 0.55 -0.09
N LYS A 85 -8.85 1.51 -0.14
CA LYS A 85 -8.52 2.93 -0.11
C LYS A 85 -7.65 3.28 1.11
N GLY A 86 -8.02 2.78 2.29
CA GLY A 86 -7.21 2.97 3.50
C GLY A 86 -5.86 2.26 3.49
N PHE A 87 -5.73 1.15 2.75
CA PHE A 87 -4.49 0.41 2.58
C PHE A 87 -3.54 1.07 1.58
N ASP A 88 -4.05 1.50 0.43
CA ASP A 88 -3.26 2.09 -0.66
C ASP A 88 -2.81 3.52 -0.35
N GLU A 89 -3.58 4.28 0.43
CA GLU A 89 -3.20 5.63 0.87
C GLU A 89 -2.11 5.65 1.98
N THR A 90 -1.42 4.52 2.19
CA THR A 90 -0.38 4.39 3.23
C THR A 90 1.05 4.51 2.70
N VAL A 91 1.99 4.47 3.65
CA VAL A 91 3.44 4.53 3.50
C VAL A 91 4.01 3.50 2.52
N LEU A 92 3.31 2.39 2.22
CA LEU A 92 3.79 1.35 1.29
C LEU A 92 4.22 1.93 -0.07
N ASN A 93 3.44 2.87 -0.62
CA ASN A 93 3.75 3.51 -1.91
C ASN A 93 4.96 4.45 -1.85
N ALA A 94 5.33 4.95 -0.67
CA ALA A 94 6.52 5.78 -0.49
C ALA A 94 7.80 4.94 -0.32
N VAL A 95 7.65 3.63 -0.09
CA VAL A 95 8.76 2.75 0.31
C VAL A 95 9.09 1.70 -0.75
N CYS A 96 8.13 1.29 -1.58
CA CYS A 96 8.31 0.22 -2.55
C CYS A 96 8.63 0.77 -3.95
N ALA A 97 9.65 0.18 -4.58
CA ALA A 97 10.06 0.45 -5.95
C ALA A 97 9.13 -0.23 -6.96
N VAL A 98 8.85 -1.51 -6.74
CA VAL A 98 8.11 -2.38 -7.66
C VAL A 98 7.11 -3.24 -6.91
N LYS A 99 5.95 -3.47 -7.51
CA LYS A 99 4.95 -4.45 -7.06
C LYS A 99 4.96 -5.65 -7.99
N THR A 100 5.18 -6.83 -7.44
CA THR A 100 5.19 -8.11 -8.16
C THR A 100 4.02 -8.96 -7.71
N VAL A 101 3.33 -9.61 -8.65
CA VAL A 101 2.25 -10.56 -8.36
C VAL A 101 2.76 -11.98 -8.64
N SER A 102 2.76 -12.84 -7.63
CA SER A 102 3.18 -14.25 -7.75
C SER A 102 2.12 -15.19 -7.18
N THR A 103 1.63 -16.12 -7.99
CA THR A 103 0.64 -17.12 -7.53
C THR A 103 1.21 -18.14 -6.55
N GLU A 104 2.53 -18.21 -6.38
CA GLU A 104 3.20 -19.17 -5.51
C GLU A 104 3.32 -18.64 -4.07
N SER A 105 3.41 -19.54 -3.09
CA SER A 105 3.57 -19.19 -1.68
C SER A 105 4.99 -18.75 -1.32
N GLN A 106 5.95 -19.10 -2.18
CA GLN A 106 7.34 -18.70 -2.12
C GLN A 106 7.69 -17.98 -3.42
N TYR A 107 8.52 -16.96 -3.32
CA TYR A 107 9.00 -16.23 -4.49
C TYR A 107 10.52 -16.16 -4.47
N LEU A 108 11.13 -16.53 -5.59
CA LEU A 108 12.56 -16.46 -5.80
C LEU A 108 12.85 -15.31 -6.78
N GLY A 109 13.46 -14.25 -6.27
CA GLY A 109 13.83 -13.08 -7.07
C GLY A 109 15.22 -13.23 -7.69
N CYS A 110 15.60 -12.32 -8.58
CA CYS A 110 16.95 -12.26 -9.15
C CYS A 110 17.88 -11.39 -8.30
N THR A 111 19.12 -11.83 -8.11
CA THR A 111 20.20 -11.07 -7.45
C THR A 111 21.20 -10.60 -8.49
N LEU A 112 21.58 -9.33 -8.42
CA LEU A 112 22.65 -8.75 -9.21
C LEU A 112 23.91 -8.67 -8.34
N ASP A 113 24.99 -9.32 -8.79
CA ASP A 113 26.34 -9.14 -8.24
C ASP A 113 27.09 -8.19 -9.17
N ASP A 114 27.13 -6.92 -8.77
CA ASP A 114 27.78 -5.82 -9.48
C ASP A 114 28.75 -5.10 -8.54
N THR A 115 29.64 -5.90 -7.94
CA THR A 115 30.65 -5.43 -6.98
C THR A 115 31.95 -4.98 -7.64
N ALA A 116 32.14 -5.32 -8.92
CA ALA A 116 33.30 -4.89 -9.69
C ALA A 116 33.24 -3.38 -9.94
N ALA A 117 34.36 -2.69 -9.74
CA ALA A 117 34.42 -1.25 -9.97
C ALA A 117 34.27 -0.93 -11.47
N TYR A 118 33.51 0.12 -11.76
CA TYR A 118 33.41 0.69 -13.10
C TYR A 118 34.69 1.45 -13.46
N THR A 119 35.61 0.79 -14.18
CA THR A 119 36.91 1.36 -14.59
C THR A 119 36.97 1.63 -16.09
N VAL A 120 37.86 2.53 -16.50
CA VAL A 120 38.23 2.69 -17.92
C VAL A 120 38.99 1.44 -18.36
N THR A 121 38.64 0.90 -19.52
CA THR A 121 39.26 -0.30 -20.10
C THR A 121 39.84 0.04 -21.47
N ASP A 122 41.05 -0.44 -21.75
CA ASP A 122 41.75 -0.18 -23.01
C ASP A 122 41.19 -1.05 -24.17
N GLU A 123 41.53 -0.67 -25.41
CA GLU A 123 41.13 -1.44 -26.59
C GLU A 123 41.66 -2.88 -26.52
N ALA A 124 40.78 -3.86 -26.72
CA ALA A 124 41.02 -5.31 -26.63
C ALA A 124 41.16 -5.90 -25.21
N GLU A 125 40.97 -5.13 -24.14
CA GLU A 125 40.81 -5.67 -22.78
C GLU A 125 39.36 -6.05 -22.46
N GLU A 126 39.17 -7.01 -21.55
CA GLU A 126 37.85 -7.47 -21.12
C GLU A 126 37.23 -6.48 -20.14
N LEU A 127 35.97 -6.13 -20.37
CA LEU A 127 35.23 -5.21 -19.49
C LEU A 127 34.92 -5.89 -18.15
N PRO A 128 34.92 -5.14 -17.03
CA PRO A 128 34.44 -5.67 -15.76
C PRO A 128 32.98 -6.14 -15.92
N GLY A 129 32.73 -7.39 -15.56
CA GLY A 129 31.43 -8.03 -15.70
C GLY A 129 30.60 -7.92 -14.43
N ALA A 130 29.29 -7.82 -14.61
CA ALA A 130 28.28 -8.01 -13.56
C ALA A 130 27.51 -9.29 -13.85
N GLU A 131 27.12 -10.02 -12.80
CA GLU A 131 26.40 -11.29 -12.97
C GLU A 131 25.01 -11.22 -12.34
N ILE A 132 24.00 -11.58 -13.13
CA ILE A 132 22.63 -11.75 -12.65
C ILE A 132 22.41 -13.24 -12.42
N ARG A 133 22.06 -13.60 -11.18
CA ARG A 133 21.75 -14.96 -10.78
C ARG A 133 20.34 -15.04 -10.20
N GLU A 134 19.76 -16.23 -10.23
CA GLU A 134 18.58 -16.52 -9.42
C GLU A 134 18.98 -16.49 -7.94
N GLY A 135 18.17 -15.82 -7.12
CA GLY A 135 18.45 -15.67 -5.70
C GLY A 135 18.40 -17.01 -4.97
N SER A 136 19.28 -17.20 -3.98
CA SER A 136 19.31 -18.44 -3.19
C SER A 136 18.28 -18.49 -2.06
N THR A 137 17.70 -17.34 -1.69
CA THR A 137 16.80 -17.19 -0.54
C THR A 137 15.39 -16.90 -1.01
N ALA A 138 14.49 -17.87 -0.82
CA ALA A 138 13.09 -17.71 -1.12
C ALA A 138 12.41 -16.75 -0.13
N VAL A 139 11.61 -15.82 -0.65
CA VAL A 139 10.75 -14.95 0.14
C VAL A 139 9.46 -15.71 0.43
N VAL A 140 9.23 -16.05 1.69
CA VAL A 140 7.97 -16.66 2.13
C VAL A 140 6.92 -15.56 2.27
N LEU A 141 5.79 -15.71 1.58
CA LEU A 141 4.70 -14.77 1.69
C LEU A 141 3.91 -15.01 2.98
N GLU A 142 3.71 -13.96 3.76
CA GLU A 142 2.98 -14.01 5.03
C GLU A 142 1.56 -13.48 4.85
N LYS A 143 0.59 -14.11 5.53
CA LYS A 143 -0.81 -13.69 5.50
C LYS A 143 -1.10 -12.72 6.64
N PHE A 144 -1.38 -11.47 6.28
CA PHE A 144 -1.89 -10.44 7.19
C PHE A 144 -3.39 -10.38 7.09
N GLY A 145 -4.11 -10.36 8.21
CA GLY A 145 -5.56 -10.27 8.15
C GLY A 145 -6.20 -9.80 9.44
N ARG A 146 -7.47 -9.42 9.32
CA ARG A 146 -8.30 -8.94 10.42
C ARG A 146 -9.73 -9.42 10.26
N LEU A 147 -10.27 -9.97 11.34
CA LEU A 147 -11.70 -10.23 11.49
C LEU A 147 -12.40 -8.97 12.02
N ILE A 148 -13.48 -8.58 11.37
CA ILE A 148 -14.39 -7.53 11.79
C ILE A 148 -15.73 -8.21 12.07
N SER A 149 -16.17 -8.18 13.32
CA SER A 149 -17.49 -8.67 13.72
C SER A 149 -18.38 -7.49 14.10
N ALA A 150 -19.59 -7.47 13.56
CA ALA A 150 -20.58 -6.46 13.92
C ALA A 150 -22.00 -7.05 13.87
N SER A 151 -22.87 -6.50 14.73
CA SER A 151 -24.30 -6.84 14.68
C SER A 151 -24.90 -6.35 13.37
N TYR A 152 -25.67 -7.23 12.74
CA TYR A 152 -26.35 -6.96 11.48
C TYR A 152 -27.23 -5.71 11.55
N GLU A 153 -27.99 -5.58 12.64
CA GLU A 153 -28.87 -4.43 12.86
C GLU A 153 -28.08 -3.15 13.07
N SER A 154 -26.98 -3.22 13.81
CA SER A 154 -26.13 -2.07 14.10
C SER A 154 -25.50 -1.51 12.83
N VAL A 155 -25.01 -2.39 11.94
CA VAL A 155 -24.38 -2.01 10.66
C VAL A 155 -25.42 -1.39 9.72
N ARG A 156 -26.59 -2.02 9.55
CA ARG A 156 -27.65 -1.53 8.64
C ARG A 156 -28.11 -0.10 8.95
N ARG A 157 -28.15 0.27 10.23
CA ARG A 157 -28.60 1.61 10.68
C ARG A 157 -27.55 2.70 10.47
N GLN A 158 -26.27 2.35 10.26
CA GLN A 158 -25.22 3.35 10.05
C GLN A 158 -25.34 4.02 8.69
N ARG A 159 -24.91 5.28 8.63
CA ARG A 159 -24.66 5.96 7.35
C ARG A 159 -23.42 5.39 6.68
N LEU A 160 -23.44 5.34 5.35
CA LEU A 160 -22.37 4.75 4.56
C LEU A 160 -21.05 5.51 4.66
N ASP A 161 -21.11 6.82 4.85
CA ASP A 161 -19.93 7.68 5.04
C ASP A 161 -19.19 7.34 6.34
N VAL A 162 -19.89 7.29 7.47
CA VAL A 162 -19.35 6.94 8.79
C VAL A 162 -18.80 5.52 8.77
N PHE A 163 -19.58 4.58 8.23
CA PHE A 163 -19.14 3.19 8.14
C PHE A 163 -17.92 3.03 7.22
N GLY A 164 -17.90 3.72 6.09
CA GLY A 164 -16.77 3.74 5.16
C GLY A 164 -15.49 4.29 5.80
N VAL A 165 -15.59 5.35 6.61
CA VAL A 165 -14.44 5.88 7.37
C VAL A 165 -13.91 4.86 8.39
N MET A 166 -14.80 4.17 9.11
CA MET A 166 -14.39 3.10 10.04
C MET A 166 -13.64 1.98 9.31
N LEU A 167 -14.15 1.53 8.17
CA LEU A 167 -13.51 0.51 7.34
C LEU A 167 -12.16 0.97 6.79
N ARG A 168 -12.06 2.22 6.32
CA ARG A 168 -10.80 2.83 5.88
C ARG A 168 -9.76 2.80 7.01
N SER A 169 -10.16 3.06 8.25
CA SER A 169 -9.26 2.98 9.40
C SER A 169 -8.72 1.55 9.65
N VAL A 170 -9.51 0.51 9.34
CA VAL A 170 -9.05 -0.89 9.39
C VAL A 170 -8.01 -1.13 8.30
N GLY A 171 -8.22 -0.61 7.09
CA GLY A 171 -7.24 -0.66 5.99
C GLY A 171 -5.90 -0.03 6.37
N VAL A 172 -5.92 1.16 6.97
CA VAL A 172 -4.72 1.86 7.44
C VAL A 172 -3.95 1.03 8.47
N ARG A 173 -4.66 0.40 9.43
CA ARG A 173 -4.03 -0.45 10.45
C ARG A 173 -3.46 -1.74 9.88
N LEU A 174 -4.14 -2.34 8.91
CA LEU A 174 -3.65 -3.52 8.20
C LEU A 174 -2.36 -3.18 7.43
N ALA A 175 -2.37 -2.07 6.70
CA ALA A 175 -1.19 -1.58 6.01
C ALA A 175 -0.04 -1.26 6.97
N ALA A 176 -0.30 -0.66 8.14
CA ALA A 176 0.74 -0.42 9.14
C ALA A 176 1.44 -1.71 9.61
N ALA A 177 0.69 -2.82 9.77
CA ALA A 177 1.27 -4.12 10.09
C ALA A 177 2.15 -4.66 8.95
N VAL A 178 1.71 -4.48 7.71
CA VAL A 178 2.46 -4.86 6.50
C VAL A 178 3.74 -4.01 6.36
N VAL A 179 3.66 -2.69 6.57
CA VAL A 179 4.81 -1.76 6.56
C VAL A 179 5.84 -2.16 7.62
N LYS A 180 5.41 -2.67 8.78
CA LYS A 180 6.35 -3.16 9.81
C LYS A 180 7.23 -4.31 9.29
N LYS A 181 6.68 -5.21 8.48
CA LYS A 181 7.46 -6.26 7.83
C LYS A 181 8.41 -5.67 6.76
N ALA A 182 7.92 -4.73 5.96
CA ALA A 182 8.74 -4.03 4.96
C ALA A 182 9.96 -3.33 5.59
N VAL A 183 9.74 -2.57 6.67
CA VAL A 183 10.79 -1.90 7.45
C VAL A 183 11.79 -2.90 8.03
N ALA A 184 11.32 -4.03 8.57
CA ALA A 184 12.23 -5.05 9.08
C ALA A 184 13.16 -5.61 7.99
N VAL A 185 12.65 -5.81 6.77
CA VAL A 185 13.46 -6.24 5.60
C VAL A 185 14.40 -5.14 5.13
N LEU A 186 14.00 -3.87 5.20
CA LEU A 186 14.88 -2.75 4.87
C LEU A 186 16.04 -2.62 5.85
N VAL A 187 15.79 -2.72 7.15
CA VAL A 187 16.82 -2.57 8.19
C VAL A 187 17.79 -3.76 8.22
N ALA A 188 17.32 -4.97 7.93
CA ALA A 188 18.17 -6.16 7.90
C ALA A 188 19.33 -5.99 6.91
N ASP A 189 20.58 -6.15 7.39
CA ASP A 189 21.81 -6.07 6.60
C ASP A 189 21.99 -4.75 5.82
N ALA A 190 21.36 -3.66 6.25
CA ALA A 190 21.61 -2.32 5.69
C ALA A 190 22.91 -1.72 6.24
N GLY A 191 23.55 -0.85 5.45
CA GLY A 191 24.69 -0.05 5.93
C GLY A 191 24.24 0.87 7.07
N THR A 192 24.94 0.82 8.21
CA THR A 192 24.57 1.56 9.41
C THR A 192 25.56 2.69 9.73
N ILE A 193 25.03 3.84 10.11
CA ILE A 193 25.74 4.97 10.71
C ILE A 193 25.24 5.11 12.14
N THR A 194 26.10 5.47 13.07
CA THR A 194 25.73 5.68 14.48
C THR A 194 25.90 7.15 14.87
N ALA A 195 24.93 7.72 15.59
CA ALA A 195 25.01 9.06 16.17
C ALA A 195 24.55 9.05 17.64
N GLN A 196 25.18 9.86 18.49
CA GLN A 196 24.81 9.96 19.93
C GLN A 196 23.50 10.72 20.17
N ALA A 197 23.15 11.61 19.25
CA ALA A 197 21.92 12.37 19.29
C ALA A 197 21.55 12.70 17.85
N LEU A 198 20.25 12.85 17.58
CA LEU A 198 19.80 13.23 16.25
C LEU A 198 20.02 14.72 16.01
N THR A 199 21.03 15.05 15.20
CA THR A 199 21.25 16.42 14.70
C THR A 199 21.01 16.50 13.19
N TYR A 200 20.89 17.73 12.68
CA TYR A 200 20.81 17.95 11.23
C TYR A 200 22.07 17.48 10.50
N ALA A 201 23.24 17.56 11.16
CA ALA A 201 24.50 17.09 10.59
C ALA A 201 24.49 15.56 10.38
N ASP A 202 23.86 14.80 11.28
CA ASP A 202 23.74 13.35 11.14
C ASP A 202 22.78 12.95 10.00
N LEU A 203 21.71 13.73 9.77
CA LEU A 203 20.83 13.55 8.60
C LEU A 203 21.56 13.86 7.29
N ALA A 204 22.41 14.90 7.28
CA ALA A 204 23.22 15.24 6.13
C ALA A 204 24.33 14.19 5.89
N ALA A 205 24.90 13.62 6.95
CA ALA A 205 25.84 12.51 6.87
C ALA A 205 25.14 11.26 6.29
N LEU A 206 23.93 10.95 6.76
CA LEU A 206 23.11 9.88 6.21
C LEU A 206 22.84 10.08 4.71
N TYR A 207 22.51 11.31 4.29
CA TYR A 207 22.37 11.65 2.88
C TYR A 207 23.68 11.41 2.09
N GLY A 208 24.83 11.75 2.68
CA GLY A 208 26.14 11.59 2.04
C GLY A 208 26.66 10.15 1.91
N GLU A 209 26.06 9.17 2.60
CA GLU A 209 26.41 7.74 2.44
C GLU A 209 25.82 7.11 1.17
N PHE A 210 24.93 7.82 0.47
CA PHE A 210 24.41 7.40 -0.81
C PHE A 210 25.33 7.91 -1.91
N ASP A 211 26.09 7.00 -2.53
CA ASP A 211 27.08 7.33 -3.58
C ASP A 211 26.43 7.38 -4.98
N CYS A 212 25.97 6.23 -5.46
CA CYS A 212 25.34 6.08 -6.78
C CYS A 212 23.81 6.15 -6.77
N PHE A 213 23.20 6.30 -5.60
CA PHE A 213 21.75 6.37 -5.40
C PHE A 213 21.36 7.71 -4.75
N ASP A 214 20.09 8.07 -4.84
CA ASP A 214 19.59 9.29 -4.20
C ASP A 214 18.72 8.93 -2.99
N MET A 215 18.99 9.54 -1.83
CA MET A 215 18.10 9.43 -0.68
C MET A 215 16.80 10.17 -0.98
N THR A 216 15.84 9.51 -1.61
CA THR A 216 14.54 10.10 -1.99
C THR A 216 13.53 10.10 -0.85
N SER A 217 13.68 9.21 0.14
CA SER A 217 12.74 9.12 1.28
C SER A 217 13.47 8.81 2.58
N VAL A 218 13.04 9.47 3.65
CA VAL A 218 13.52 9.27 5.01
C VAL A 218 12.37 8.75 5.86
N ILE A 219 12.49 7.54 6.37
CA ILE A 219 11.47 6.88 7.17
C ILE A 219 11.86 6.96 8.64
N ALA A 220 10.96 7.49 9.47
CA ALA A 220 11.22 7.68 10.89
C ALA A 220 9.96 7.41 11.73
N SER A 221 10.19 7.12 13.01
CA SER A 221 9.13 7.00 14.00
C SER A 221 8.40 8.34 14.20
N PRO A 222 7.16 8.37 14.73
CA PRO A 222 6.48 9.64 15.01
C PRO A 222 7.25 10.56 15.96
N GLU A 223 7.96 10.00 16.94
CA GLU A 223 8.80 10.77 17.86
C GLU A 223 9.96 11.40 17.10
N VAL A 224 10.71 10.59 16.35
CA VAL A 224 11.88 11.07 15.61
C VAL A 224 11.49 12.06 14.51
N ALA A 225 10.44 11.77 13.75
CA ALA A 225 9.92 12.66 12.72
C ALA A 225 9.49 14.04 13.30
N SER A 226 8.96 14.07 14.52
CA SER A 226 8.62 15.33 15.19
C SER A 226 9.87 16.14 15.56
N LYS A 227 10.95 15.48 15.99
CA LYS A 227 12.25 16.13 16.28
C LYS A 227 12.86 16.69 15.00
N ILE A 228 12.82 15.96 13.89
CA ILE A 228 13.29 16.41 12.57
C ILE A 228 12.49 17.62 12.11
N ALA A 229 11.16 17.56 12.18
CA ALA A 229 10.28 18.66 11.77
C ALA A 229 10.48 19.95 12.61
N ALA A 230 10.97 19.81 13.86
CA ALA A 230 11.24 20.93 14.75
C ALA A 230 12.65 21.56 14.58
N MET A 231 13.52 20.99 13.75
CA MET A 231 14.87 21.53 13.55
C MET A 231 14.83 22.91 12.88
N GLU A 232 15.72 23.80 13.31
CA GLU A 232 15.84 25.17 12.81
C GLU A 232 16.06 25.23 11.28
N GLN A 233 16.84 24.28 10.75
CA GLN A 233 17.16 24.17 9.32
C GLN A 233 15.93 23.82 8.46
N LEU A 234 14.83 23.37 9.06
CA LEU A 234 13.58 23.06 8.37
C LEU A 234 12.55 24.19 8.42
N LYS A 235 12.83 25.32 9.10
CA LYS A 235 11.87 26.44 9.23
C LYS A 235 11.36 26.98 7.89
N ASP A 236 12.23 27.01 6.88
CA ASP A 236 11.90 27.51 5.54
C ASP A 236 11.51 26.38 4.56
N THR A 237 11.52 25.11 5.00
CA THR A 237 11.02 24.01 4.17
C THR A 237 9.51 24.09 4.07
N ARG A 238 9.01 24.09 2.85
CA ARG A 238 7.56 24.10 2.59
C ARG A 238 7.05 22.66 2.61
N ALA A 239 5.93 22.44 3.27
CA ALA A 239 5.15 21.24 3.02
C ALA A 239 4.75 21.20 1.54
N ALA A 240 4.86 20.03 0.91
CA ALA A 240 4.33 19.81 -0.42
C ALA A 240 2.80 20.02 -0.43
N ALA A 241 2.21 20.15 -1.62
CA ALA A 241 0.78 20.44 -1.78
C ALA A 241 -0.13 19.38 -1.13
N ASP A 242 0.39 18.20 -0.85
CA ASP A 242 -0.25 17.06 -0.19
C ASP A 242 -0.03 17.03 1.34
N GLY A 243 0.63 18.05 1.91
CA GLY A 243 0.90 18.16 3.35
C GLY A 243 2.11 17.36 3.83
N LYS A 244 2.91 16.79 2.92
CA LYS A 244 4.13 16.06 3.27
C LYS A 244 5.30 17.00 3.51
N ILE A 245 6.19 16.63 4.43
CA ILE A 245 7.39 17.40 4.72
C ILE A 245 8.50 16.93 3.77
N VAL A 246 9.08 17.86 3.02
CA VAL A 246 10.25 17.61 2.18
C VAL A 246 11.45 18.24 2.86
N LEU A 247 12.49 17.43 3.08
CA LEU A 247 13.74 17.87 3.70
C LEU A 247 14.52 18.78 2.73
N PRO A 248 15.44 19.65 3.21
CA PRO A 248 16.14 20.61 2.37
C PRO A 248 16.92 20.00 1.19
N PHE A 249 17.35 18.75 1.33
CA PHE A 249 18.06 17.97 0.30
C PHE A 249 17.12 17.17 -0.62
N GLY A 250 15.80 17.41 -0.57
CA GLY A 250 14.81 16.87 -1.52
C GLY A 250 14.12 15.57 -1.11
N SER A 251 14.50 14.96 0.01
CA SER A 251 13.87 13.71 0.48
C SER A 251 12.51 13.95 1.14
N GLU A 252 11.57 13.04 0.89
CA GLU A 252 10.28 13.01 1.60
C GLU A 252 10.45 12.43 3.02
N LEU A 253 10.00 13.14 4.05
CA LEU A 253 9.95 12.61 5.42
C LEU A 253 8.66 11.78 5.61
N VAL A 254 8.84 10.47 5.72
CA VAL A 254 7.79 9.48 5.85
C VAL A 254 7.65 9.05 7.31
N LYS A 255 6.56 9.48 7.95
CA LYS A 255 6.26 9.14 9.35
C LYS A 255 5.52 7.80 9.45
N THR A 256 6.06 6.86 10.22
CA THR A 256 5.41 5.56 10.46
C THR A 256 5.71 5.01 11.84
N SER A 257 4.74 4.35 12.49
CA SER A 257 4.96 3.64 13.76
C SER A 257 5.65 2.28 13.59
N ALA A 258 6.10 1.96 12.37
CA ALA A 258 6.79 0.72 12.05
C ALA A 258 8.30 0.75 12.32
N VAL A 259 8.88 1.96 12.45
CA VAL A 259 10.30 2.17 12.75
C VAL A 259 10.45 2.40 14.26
N ASP A 260 11.50 1.82 14.84
CA ASP A 260 11.85 2.01 16.25
C ASP A 260 12.36 3.45 16.50
N ASP A 261 12.20 3.97 17.73
CA ASP A 261 12.53 5.36 18.07
C ASP A 261 14.04 5.67 18.07
N ASP A 262 14.87 4.65 17.96
CA ASP A 262 16.33 4.73 17.87
C ASP A 262 16.86 4.69 16.43
N LYS A 263 15.98 4.66 15.41
CA LYS A 263 16.39 4.50 14.01
C LYS A 263 15.78 5.54 13.07
N VAL A 264 16.57 5.95 12.09
CA VAL A 264 16.14 6.70 10.91
C VAL A 264 16.63 5.94 9.68
N ILE A 265 15.73 5.68 8.74
CA ILE A 265 16.04 4.89 7.54
C ILE A 265 16.03 5.82 6.34
N GLY A 266 17.17 5.96 5.66
CA GLY A 266 17.24 6.57 4.34
C GLY A 266 17.03 5.49 3.28
N ILE A 267 16.23 5.78 2.26
CA ILE A 267 16.08 4.91 1.09
C ILE A 267 16.08 5.69 -0.21
N ASP A 268 16.52 5.03 -1.27
CA ASP A 268 16.08 5.34 -2.62
C ASP A 268 14.83 4.50 -2.95
N ARG A 269 13.66 5.14 -2.94
CA ARG A 269 12.38 4.48 -3.19
C ARG A 269 12.32 3.76 -4.54
N SER A 270 13.10 4.18 -5.53
CA SER A 270 13.08 3.62 -6.88
C SER A 270 13.87 2.31 -6.98
N PHE A 271 14.72 2.00 -5.99
CA PHE A 271 15.63 0.84 -6.02
C PHE A 271 15.66 0.01 -4.73
N ALA A 272 15.03 0.48 -3.64
CA ALA A 272 15.17 -0.16 -2.33
C ALA A 272 14.41 -1.48 -2.19
N LEU A 273 13.11 -1.51 -2.51
CA LEU A 273 12.22 -2.59 -2.06
C LEU A 273 11.24 -3.08 -3.13
N GLU A 274 11.14 -4.40 -3.26
CA GLU A 274 10.11 -5.10 -4.01
C GLU A 274 8.98 -5.53 -3.06
N PHE A 275 7.74 -5.21 -3.42
CA PHE A 275 6.53 -5.67 -2.75
C PHE A 275 5.92 -6.84 -3.53
N ILE A 276 5.98 -8.03 -2.96
CA ILE A 276 5.49 -9.25 -3.60
C ILE A 276 4.14 -9.58 -2.98
N THR A 277 3.13 -9.85 -3.81
CA THR A 277 1.80 -10.26 -3.35
C THR A 277 1.28 -11.42 -4.16
N SER A 278 0.50 -12.32 -3.54
CA SER A 278 -0.11 -13.44 -4.29
C SER A 278 -1.47 -13.13 -4.86
N THR A 279 -2.22 -12.29 -4.15
CA THR A 279 -3.57 -11.88 -4.48
C THR A 279 -3.76 -10.46 -3.97
N ASP A 280 -4.61 -9.69 -4.64
CA ASP A 280 -5.07 -8.43 -4.06
C ASP A 280 -5.79 -8.67 -2.74
N LEU A 281 -6.14 -7.58 -2.04
CA LEU A 281 -6.90 -7.62 -0.80
C LEU A 281 -8.12 -8.54 -0.93
N VAL A 282 -8.11 -9.67 -0.21
CA VAL A 282 -9.17 -10.68 -0.19
C VAL A 282 -10.12 -10.35 0.95
N MET A 283 -11.41 -10.24 0.61
CA MET A 283 -12.49 -10.10 1.56
C MET A 283 -13.36 -11.35 1.54
N GLU A 284 -13.56 -11.95 2.71
CA GLU A 284 -14.48 -13.07 2.91
C GLU A 284 -15.59 -12.60 3.84
N THR A 285 -16.84 -12.76 3.40
CA THR A 285 -18.01 -12.50 4.24
C THR A 285 -18.63 -13.82 4.65
N ASP A 286 -18.81 -14.03 5.95
CA ASP A 286 -19.63 -15.11 6.47
C ASP A 286 -20.83 -14.54 7.23
N LYS A 287 -22.00 -15.14 6.99
CA LYS A 287 -23.21 -14.86 7.74
C LYS A 287 -23.39 -15.94 8.79
N LEU A 288 -23.03 -15.61 10.03
CA LEU A 288 -23.35 -16.49 11.15
C LEU A 288 -24.84 -16.35 11.49
N ILE A 289 -25.64 -17.22 10.88
CA ILE A 289 -27.11 -17.28 11.01
C ILE A 289 -27.51 -17.32 12.50
N ASP A 290 -26.77 -18.06 13.32
CA ASP A 290 -27.10 -18.30 14.74
C ASP A 290 -26.93 -17.08 15.65
N ARG A 291 -26.17 -16.06 15.24
CA ARG A 291 -25.83 -14.90 16.10
C ARG A 291 -26.26 -13.55 15.56
N GLN A 292 -26.90 -13.49 14.39
CA GLN A 292 -27.21 -12.23 13.70
C GLN A 292 -25.96 -11.32 13.55
N LEU A 293 -24.78 -11.93 13.41
CA LEU A 293 -23.51 -11.26 13.23
C LEU A 293 -23.07 -11.43 11.78
N ASP A 294 -22.70 -10.33 11.14
CA ASP A 294 -21.89 -10.39 9.93
C ASP A 294 -20.42 -10.45 10.36
N GLN A 295 -19.71 -11.47 9.89
CA GLN A 295 -18.27 -11.56 10.01
C GLN A 295 -17.64 -11.23 8.67
N ILE A 296 -16.76 -10.23 8.70
CA ILE A 296 -15.99 -9.81 7.55
C ILE A 296 -14.53 -10.09 7.89
N THR A 297 -13.93 -11.02 7.17
CA THR A 297 -12.49 -11.24 7.22
C THR A 297 -11.86 -10.53 6.05
N VAL A 298 -10.80 -9.79 6.33
CA VAL A 298 -9.98 -9.15 5.31
C VAL A 298 -8.57 -9.66 5.46
N SER A 299 -7.96 -10.06 4.36
CA SER A 299 -6.57 -10.49 4.36
C SER A 299 -5.82 -10.12 3.09
N ILE A 300 -4.51 -10.03 3.22
CA ILE A 300 -3.56 -9.90 2.12
C ILE A 300 -2.40 -10.84 2.40
N THR A 301 -1.94 -11.54 1.37
CA THR A 301 -0.74 -12.39 1.44
C THR A 301 0.37 -11.67 0.69
N CYS A 302 1.43 -11.33 1.41
CA CYS A 302 2.52 -10.55 0.85
C CYS A 302 3.88 -10.84 1.48
N GLY A 303 4.93 -10.50 0.76
CA GLY A 303 6.31 -10.56 1.16
C GLY A 303 7.07 -9.35 0.65
N PHE A 304 8.28 -9.16 1.17
CA PHE A 304 9.15 -8.04 0.82
C PHE A 304 10.54 -8.56 0.53
N ARG A 305 11.19 -7.92 -0.44
CA ARG A 305 12.56 -8.22 -0.82
C ARG A 305 13.32 -6.93 -1.06
N LYS A 306 14.52 -6.83 -0.48
CA LYS A 306 15.44 -5.73 -0.80
C LYS A 306 16.06 -5.99 -2.17
N ILE A 307 15.93 -5.05 -3.10
CA ILE A 307 16.44 -5.20 -4.48
C ILE A 307 17.92 -4.85 -4.49
N THR A 308 18.24 -3.62 -4.07
CA THR A 308 19.61 -3.11 -4.01
C THR A 308 19.98 -2.76 -2.58
N PRO A 309 20.90 -3.51 -1.94
CA PRO A 309 21.33 -3.24 -0.56
C PRO A 309 21.88 -1.83 -0.34
N ASP A 310 22.61 -1.28 -1.31
CA ASP A 310 23.25 0.04 -1.22
C ASP A 310 22.27 1.20 -1.29
N ALA A 311 21.06 0.96 -1.81
CA ALA A 311 19.98 1.94 -1.85
C ALA A 311 19.25 2.11 -0.49
N VAL A 312 19.76 1.47 0.58
CA VAL A 312 19.19 1.55 1.93
C VAL A 312 20.30 1.78 2.96
N LYS A 313 20.19 2.86 3.72
CA LYS A 313 21.12 3.19 4.81
C LYS A 313 20.31 3.48 6.08
N VAL A 314 20.87 3.13 7.24
CA VAL A 314 20.20 3.28 8.53
C VAL A 314 21.07 4.12 9.46
N LEU A 315 20.52 5.21 9.98
CA LEU A 315 21.11 5.96 11.07
C LEU A 315 20.53 5.43 12.40
N VAL A 316 21.41 4.98 13.29
CA VAL A 316 21.09 4.50 14.64
C VAL A 316 21.45 5.59 15.64
N ILE A 317 20.51 5.93 16.50
CA ILE A 317 20.64 6.97 17.54
C ILE A 317 20.86 6.25 18.88
N SER A 318 22.02 6.46 19.51
CA SER A 318 22.46 5.75 20.73
C SER A 318 22.71 6.67 21.92
#